data_AF-A0A919KV90-F1
#
_entry.id   AF-A0A919KV90-F1
#
_cell.length_a   1.000
_cell.length_b   1.000
_cell.length_c   1.000
_cell.angle_alpha   90.00
_cell.angle_beta   90.00
_cell.angle_gamma   90.00
#
_symmetry.space_group_name_H-M   'P 1'
#
loop_
_entity.id
_entity.type
_entity.pdbx_description
1 polymer ?
#
loop_
_entity_poly.entity_id
_entity_poly.type
_entity_poly.pdbx_seq_one_letter_code
_entity_poly.pdbx_strand_id
1 'polypeptide(L)'
;MLSYDELTPPERELWDAFPNGRRVELRAGMPEADEPAAGGQWGPERSVRAAVVKALLLGANDQRSGAVAALRLAGARITGRLDLSGAEICHTFSLEGCRLEQAMSLHGATTRTIRITNSLVPGISAELVRIEGDLDLRRSVLEGGPLILINARVAGNLHLADARISGPEVAVRASGLVMEGGFFGARLITQGGLRLPGAQLPRGLLLQGARLENPGGVALAAGHVATSTVDCSHGFTAQGVVRLRRARIEDLLTFEGAHLDGDGTALVCTGMQVGDFDFRPAAPPSGAVDLRFAQVAWCRDSERGWPEQVRLEGFTYGSIGFGETTSAEDGAAGEGGMPEGDRTPAEDEVARRLAWIRRNPGYAPQPYEQLAGWYRQIGHDNDARRVLLAKQRHRHRTLHPAGRVWGHLLDTTVGYGYRPWLAGLWLIALALLGTLVFGTHDPTPVKPGEGTPFQSFVYTLDLLIPIGGLGQRTDWYWTDTGPQWLAYVLIAAGWVLTTAVVAGVTRTLNKN
;
A
#
# COMPACT_ATOMS: atom_id res chain seq x y z
N MET A 1 -40.33 -0.28 -39.35
CA MET A 1 -39.46 0.73 -39.96
C MET A 1 -39.95 2.08 -39.49
N LEU A 2 -39.06 2.95 -39.00
CA LEU A 2 -39.42 4.35 -38.74
C LEU A 2 -39.60 5.02 -40.11
N SER A 3 -40.78 5.61 -40.37
CA SER A 3 -40.96 6.42 -41.58
C SER A 3 -40.33 7.79 -41.35
N TYR A 4 -39.66 8.35 -42.36
CA TYR A 4 -39.04 9.68 -42.27
C TYR A 4 -40.08 10.78 -41.94
N ASP A 5 -41.32 10.61 -42.41
CA ASP A 5 -42.42 11.55 -42.17
C ASP A 5 -42.95 11.52 -40.73
N GLU A 6 -42.66 10.44 -39.98
CA GLU A 6 -43.02 10.29 -38.56
C GLU A 6 -41.97 10.87 -37.62
N LEU A 7 -40.85 11.38 -38.14
CA LEU A 7 -39.76 11.95 -37.37
C LEU A 7 -40.06 13.41 -36.98
N THR A 8 -39.79 13.74 -35.71
CA THR A 8 -39.88 15.13 -35.23
C THR A 8 -38.81 16.01 -35.92
N PRO A 9 -38.93 17.35 -35.90
CA PRO A 9 -37.89 18.22 -36.46
C PRO A 9 -36.45 17.92 -35.98
N PRO A 10 -36.16 17.74 -34.67
CA PRO A 10 -34.80 17.39 -34.23
C PRO A 10 -34.37 15.98 -34.67
N GLU A 11 -35.30 15.03 -34.79
CA GLU A 11 -35.01 13.69 -35.28
C GLU A 11 -34.66 13.68 -36.77
N ARG A 12 -35.35 14.49 -37.59
CA ARG A 12 -35.02 14.66 -39.01
C ARG A 12 -33.66 15.31 -39.20
N GLU A 13 -33.35 16.34 -38.40
CA GLU A 13 -32.03 16.96 -38.45
C GLU A 13 -30.92 15.95 -38.11
N LEU A 14 -31.12 15.13 -37.07
CA LEU A 14 -30.18 14.07 -36.71
C LEU A 14 -30.06 13.00 -37.80
N TRP A 15 -31.18 12.60 -38.40
CA TRP A 15 -31.22 11.64 -39.48
C TRP A 15 -30.41 12.11 -40.69
N ASP A 16 -30.56 13.37 -41.10
CA ASP A 16 -29.85 13.97 -42.24
C ASP A 16 -28.38 14.26 -41.95
N ALA A 17 -28.05 14.58 -40.70
CA ALA A 17 -26.68 14.85 -40.27
C ALA A 17 -25.81 13.59 -40.20
N PHE A 18 -26.42 12.45 -39.82
CA PHE A 18 -25.74 11.20 -39.53
C PHE A 18 -24.81 10.69 -40.65
N PRO A 19 -25.23 10.54 -41.93
CA PRO A 19 -24.35 10.02 -42.97
C PRO A 19 -23.11 10.88 -43.25
N ASN A 20 -23.14 12.16 -42.89
CA ASN A 20 -21.98 13.07 -43.04
C ASN A 20 -21.18 13.22 -41.73
N GLY A 21 -21.60 12.57 -40.64
CA GLY A 21 -20.99 12.73 -39.32
C GLY A 21 -21.09 14.16 -38.77
N ARG A 22 -22.06 14.95 -39.24
CA ARG A 22 -22.26 16.34 -38.79
C ARG A 22 -22.84 16.34 -37.38
N ARG A 23 -22.36 17.25 -36.53
CA ARG A 23 -22.92 17.49 -35.20
C ARG A 23 -24.27 18.19 -35.29
N VAL A 24 -25.26 17.68 -34.58
CA VAL A 24 -26.56 18.33 -34.34
C VAL A 24 -26.54 18.99 -32.97
N GLU A 25 -26.88 20.28 -32.94
CA GLU A 25 -26.79 21.13 -31.76
C GLU A 25 -28.18 21.61 -31.36
N LEU A 26 -28.70 21.08 -30.24
CA LEU A 26 -30.03 21.41 -29.72
C LEU A 26 -29.97 22.25 -28.43
N ARG A 27 -28.79 22.74 -28.03
CA ARG A 27 -28.63 23.65 -26.90
C ARG A 27 -29.18 25.04 -27.22
N ALA A 28 -29.73 25.70 -26.21
CA ALA A 28 -30.23 27.07 -26.31
C ALA A 28 -29.10 28.13 -26.26
N GLY A 29 -27.88 27.73 -25.85
CA GLY A 29 -26.72 28.61 -25.69
C GLY A 29 -26.66 29.31 -24.33
N MET A 30 -27.56 28.98 -23.40
CA MET A 30 -27.61 29.52 -22.05
C MET A 30 -27.20 28.41 -21.06
N PRO A 31 -26.09 28.56 -20.31
CA PRO A 31 -25.55 27.49 -19.47
C PRO A 31 -26.58 26.84 -18.55
N GLU A 32 -27.37 27.64 -17.84
CA GLU A 32 -28.38 27.15 -16.88
C GLU A 32 -29.51 26.35 -17.55
N ALA A 33 -29.96 26.78 -18.75
CA ALA A 33 -31.01 26.09 -19.50
C ALA A 33 -30.51 24.81 -20.19
N ASP A 34 -29.20 24.72 -20.44
CA ASP A 34 -28.55 23.61 -21.13
C ASP A 34 -27.98 22.55 -20.18
N GLU A 35 -28.15 22.72 -18.88
CA GLU A 35 -27.76 21.71 -17.90
C GLU A 35 -28.59 20.42 -18.06
N PRO A 36 -27.96 19.24 -18.22
CA PRO A 36 -28.68 17.97 -18.33
C PRO A 36 -29.58 17.64 -17.13
N ALA A 37 -29.25 18.19 -15.95
CA ALA A 37 -30.05 18.09 -14.75
C ALA A 37 -31.44 18.71 -14.94
N ALA A 38 -31.53 19.87 -15.60
CA ALA A 38 -32.77 20.53 -15.98
C ALA A 38 -33.47 19.86 -17.19
N GLY A 39 -32.81 18.91 -17.85
CA GLY A 39 -33.29 18.30 -19.10
C GLY A 39 -34.61 17.54 -19.02
N GLY A 40 -35.14 17.27 -17.83
CA GLY A 40 -36.51 16.78 -17.66
C GLY A 40 -37.59 17.79 -18.09
N GLN A 41 -37.23 19.08 -18.18
CA GLN A 41 -38.10 20.19 -18.59
C GLN A 41 -37.93 20.54 -20.07
N TRP A 42 -36.95 19.95 -20.78
CA TRP A 42 -36.76 20.21 -22.20
C TRP A 42 -37.94 19.71 -23.02
N GLY A 43 -38.39 20.55 -23.96
CA GLY A 43 -39.57 20.34 -24.78
C GLY A 43 -39.32 19.46 -26.00
N PRO A 44 -40.32 19.33 -26.88
CA PRO A 44 -40.24 18.52 -28.10
C PRO A 44 -39.12 18.97 -29.05
N GLU A 45 -38.73 20.25 -29.02
CA GLU A 45 -37.65 20.83 -29.83
C GLU A 45 -36.26 20.27 -29.50
N ARG A 46 -36.10 19.65 -28.33
CA ARG A 46 -34.85 18.99 -27.89
C ARG A 46 -35.01 17.49 -27.68
N SER A 47 -36.17 16.93 -28.04
CA SER A 47 -36.51 15.54 -27.76
C SER A 47 -36.27 14.62 -28.97
N VAL A 48 -35.48 13.58 -28.76
CA VAL A 48 -35.15 12.56 -29.77
C VAL A 48 -35.49 11.19 -29.21
N ARG A 49 -36.29 10.38 -29.91
CA ARG A 49 -36.62 9.03 -29.45
C ARG A 49 -35.39 8.12 -29.52
N ALA A 50 -35.20 7.29 -28.49
CA ALA A 50 -34.16 6.26 -28.45
C ALA A 50 -34.27 5.27 -29.63
N ALA A 51 -35.47 5.04 -30.17
CA ALA A 51 -35.68 4.22 -31.36
C ALA A 51 -34.99 4.80 -32.61
N VAL A 52 -34.96 6.12 -32.77
CA VAL A 52 -34.29 6.81 -33.88
C VAL A 52 -32.78 6.70 -33.72
N VAL A 53 -32.26 6.97 -32.51
CA VAL A 53 -30.84 6.79 -32.18
C VAL A 53 -30.40 5.36 -32.46
N LYS A 54 -31.16 4.36 -31.98
CA LYS A 54 -30.91 2.95 -32.25
C LYS A 54 -30.88 2.63 -33.74
N ALA A 55 -31.87 3.09 -34.51
CA ALA A 55 -31.94 2.83 -35.95
C ALA A 55 -30.71 3.39 -36.70
N LEU A 56 -30.27 4.61 -36.37
CA LEU A 56 -29.07 5.21 -36.97
C LEU A 56 -27.80 4.43 -36.61
N LEU A 57 -27.62 4.05 -35.34
CA LEU A 57 -26.47 3.24 -34.90
C LEU A 57 -26.43 1.85 -35.56
N LEU A 58 -27.59 1.32 -35.95
CA LEU A 58 -27.73 0.06 -36.69
C LEU A 58 -27.68 0.24 -38.21
N GLY A 59 -27.38 1.44 -38.73
CA GLY A 59 -27.11 1.68 -40.15
C GLY A 59 -28.29 2.16 -41.00
N ALA A 60 -29.39 2.64 -40.41
CA ALA A 60 -30.58 3.01 -41.18
C ALA A 60 -30.42 4.19 -42.18
N ASN A 61 -29.28 4.91 -42.16
CA ASN A 61 -28.98 6.00 -43.10
C ASN A 61 -27.46 6.19 -43.32
N ASP A 62 -26.69 5.11 -43.54
CA ASP A 62 -25.22 5.18 -43.64
C ASP A 62 -24.66 5.20 -45.09
N GLN A 63 -25.51 5.17 -46.11
CA GLN A 63 -25.14 4.90 -47.51
C GLN A 63 -24.58 6.11 -48.30
N ARG A 64 -24.06 7.17 -47.67
CA ARG A 64 -23.50 8.31 -48.43
C ARG A 64 -22.03 8.10 -48.78
N SER A 65 -21.74 8.15 -50.08
CA SER A 65 -20.36 8.06 -50.60
C SER A 65 -19.55 9.32 -50.24
N GLY A 66 -18.29 9.12 -49.81
CA GLY A 66 -17.33 10.20 -49.55
C GLY A 66 -17.37 10.83 -48.15
N ALA A 67 -18.24 10.37 -47.25
CA ALA A 67 -18.28 10.80 -45.85
C ALA A 67 -18.34 9.61 -44.89
N VAL A 68 -17.94 9.82 -43.63
CA VAL A 68 -17.99 8.79 -42.59
C VAL A 68 -19.20 9.06 -41.70
N ALA A 69 -20.13 8.11 -41.68
CA ALA A 69 -21.30 8.21 -40.83
C ALA A 69 -20.90 8.19 -39.34
N ALA A 70 -21.49 9.11 -38.57
CA ALA A 70 -21.28 9.19 -37.13
C ALA A 70 -22.47 9.88 -36.46
N LEU A 71 -22.87 9.38 -35.30
CA LEU A 71 -23.93 10.01 -34.52
C LEU A 71 -23.32 11.04 -33.57
N ARG A 72 -23.62 12.32 -33.76
CA ARG A 72 -23.11 13.41 -32.93
C ARG A 72 -24.24 14.33 -32.53
N LEU A 73 -24.67 14.22 -31.28
CA LEU A 73 -25.85 14.91 -30.76
C LEU A 73 -25.47 15.70 -29.51
N ALA A 74 -25.89 16.97 -29.46
CA ALA A 74 -25.68 17.82 -28.31
C ALA A 74 -26.98 18.43 -27.80
N GLY A 75 -27.14 18.52 -26.48
CA GLY A 75 -28.28 19.20 -25.85
C GLY A 75 -29.62 18.45 -25.93
N ALA A 76 -29.62 17.15 -26.23
CA ALA A 76 -30.86 16.41 -26.48
C ALA A 76 -31.38 15.63 -25.26
N ARG A 77 -32.71 15.56 -25.12
CA ARG A 77 -33.42 14.61 -24.26
C ARG A 77 -33.74 13.36 -25.07
N ILE A 78 -33.14 12.24 -24.70
CA ILE A 78 -33.36 10.94 -25.34
C ILE A 78 -34.50 10.22 -24.62
N THR A 79 -35.62 10.04 -25.32
CA THR A 79 -36.85 9.47 -24.75
C THR A 79 -36.97 7.97 -25.00
N GLY A 80 -37.40 7.22 -23.99
CA GLY A 80 -37.47 5.75 -24.01
C GLY A 80 -36.12 5.03 -23.80
N ARG A 81 -36.15 3.69 -23.91
CA ARG A 81 -34.98 2.82 -23.63
C ARG A 81 -34.06 2.71 -24.83
N LEU A 82 -32.79 3.09 -24.68
CA LEU A 82 -31.75 2.81 -25.67
C LEU A 82 -31.13 1.44 -25.40
N ASP A 83 -31.72 0.41 -26.02
CA ASP A 83 -31.26 -0.97 -25.94
C ASP A 83 -30.53 -1.39 -27.22
N LEU A 84 -29.21 -1.54 -27.10
CA LEU A 84 -28.26 -1.92 -28.13
C LEU A 84 -27.64 -3.30 -27.83
N SER A 85 -28.29 -4.12 -27.00
CA SER A 85 -27.77 -5.43 -26.60
C SER A 85 -27.56 -6.34 -27.82
N GLY A 86 -26.39 -7.00 -27.89
CA GLY A 86 -26.00 -7.88 -28.99
C GLY A 86 -25.78 -7.20 -30.34
N ALA A 87 -25.82 -5.87 -30.41
CA ALA A 87 -25.65 -5.13 -31.66
C ALA A 87 -24.18 -5.08 -32.11
N GLU A 88 -23.98 -5.08 -33.43
CA GLU A 88 -22.72 -4.68 -34.06
C GLU A 88 -22.86 -3.24 -34.57
N ILE A 89 -22.23 -2.31 -33.85
CA ILE A 89 -22.31 -0.88 -34.12
C ILE A 89 -21.05 -0.45 -34.87
N CYS A 90 -21.21 -0.26 -36.18
CA CYS A 90 -20.12 0.14 -37.05
C CYS A 90 -19.79 1.64 -37.01
N HIS A 91 -20.44 2.40 -36.14
CA HIS A 91 -20.40 3.86 -36.13
C HIS A 91 -19.94 4.39 -34.77
N THR A 92 -19.13 5.44 -34.75
CA THR A 92 -18.84 6.13 -33.49
C THR A 92 -20.05 6.97 -33.08
N PHE A 93 -20.31 7.09 -31.78
CA PHE A 93 -21.36 8.01 -31.31
C PHE A 93 -20.95 8.88 -30.13
N SER A 94 -21.42 10.12 -30.17
CA SER A 94 -21.15 11.17 -29.20
C SER A 94 -22.45 11.83 -28.76
N LEU A 95 -22.70 11.80 -27.46
CA LEU A 95 -23.76 12.51 -26.76
C LEU A 95 -23.10 13.55 -25.84
N GLU A 96 -23.37 14.83 -26.05
CA GLU A 96 -22.79 15.93 -25.27
C GLU A 96 -23.89 16.79 -24.66
N GLY A 97 -23.92 16.98 -23.34
CA GLY A 97 -25.02 17.78 -22.76
C GLY A 97 -26.37 17.10 -22.92
N CYS A 98 -26.42 15.76 -22.97
CA CYS A 98 -27.66 15.02 -23.21
C CYS A 98 -28.24 14.47 -21.91
N ARG A 99 -29.56 14.26 -21.89
CA ARG A 99 -30.26 13.53 -20.83
C ARG A 99 -30.90 12.29 -21.40
N LEU A 100 -30.61 11.12 -20.82
CA LEU A 100 -31.33 9.89 -21.12
C LEU A 100 -32.43 9.70 -20.07
N GLU A 101 -33.64 9.37 -20.50
CA GLU A 101 -34.74 9.10 -19.55
C GLU A 101 -34.61 7.74 -18.87
N GLN A 102 -33.98 6.77 -19.54
CA GLN A 102 -33.87 5.39 -19.06
C GLN A 102 -32.43 4.89 -19.23
N ALA A 103 -32.08 3.85 -18.47
CA ALA A 103 -30.75 3.24 -18.52
C ALA A 103 -30.44 2.67 -19.92
N MET A 104 -29.18 2.83 -20.34
CA MET A 104 -28.67 2.31 -21.60
C MET A 104 -28.20 0.86 -21.44
N SER A 105 -28.50 0.01 -22.42
CA SER A 105 -27.99 -1.37 -22.49
C SER A 105 -27.10 -1.55 -23.72
N LEU A 106 -25.90 -2.06 -23.50
CA LEU A 106 -24.87 -2.45 -24.47
C LEU A 106 -24.41 -3.89 -24.21
N HIS A 107 -25.25 -4.70 -23.55
CA HIS A 107 -24.89 -6.06 -23.16
C HIS A 107 -24.48 -6.89 -24.38
N GLY A 108 -23.26 -7.41 -24.38
CA GLY A 108 -22.70 -8.22 -25.48
C GLY A 108 -22.56 -7.50 -26.82
N ALA A 109 -22.68 -6.17 -26.87
CA ALA A 109 -22.55 -5.41 -28.10
C ALA A 109 -21.07 -5.28 -28.54
N THR A 110 -20.84 -5.11 -29.84
CA THR A 110 -19.54 -4.70 -30.39
C THR A 110 -19.67 -3.30 -30.99
N THR A 111 -18.77 -2.40 -30.65
CA THR A 111 -18.89 -0.97 -31.00
C THR A 111 -17.53 -0.32 -31.18
N ARG A 112 -17.50 0.81 -31.90
CA ARG A 112 -16.37 1.75 -31.90
C ARG A 112 -16.40 2.63 -30.64
N THR A 113 -15.73 3.78 -30.69
CA THR A 113 -15.70 4.77 -29.59
C THR A 113 -17.10 5.23 -29.19
N ILE A 114 -17.35 5.24 -27.89
CA ILE A 114 -18.55 5.79 -27.26
C ILE A 114 -18.16 7.01 -26.44
N ARG A 115 -18.75 8.17 -26.75
CA ARG A 115 -18.59 9.39 -25.97
C ARG A 115 -19.94 9.85 -25.41
N ILE A 116 -20.05 9.91 -24.10
CA ILE A 116 -21.22 10.46 -23.40
C ILE A 116 -20.69 11.43 -22.35
N THR A 117 -20.50 12.69 -22.74
CA THR A 117 -19.82 13.71 -21.92
C THR A 117 -20.78 14.79 -21.46
N ASN A 118 -20.56 15.36 -20.28
CA ASN A 118 -21.44 16.37 -19.69
C ASN A 118 -22.92 15.95 -19.76
N SER A 119 -23.23 14.67 -19.53
CA SER A 119 -24.57 14.13 -19.77
C SER A 119 -25.11 13.46 -18.52
N LEU A 120 -26.44 13.40 -18.40
CA LEU A 120 -27.14 12.70 -17.32
C LEU A 120 -27.71 11.39 -17.86
N VAL A 121 -27.27 10.27 -17.30
CA VAL A 121 -27.68 8.92 -17.72
C VAL A 121 -28.13 8.13 -16.50
N PRO A 122 -29.29 7.46 -16.50
CA PRO A 122 -29.74 6.73 -15.32
C PRO A 122 -28.83 5.56 -14.92
N GLY A 123 -28.15 4.96 -15.89
CA GLY A 123 -27.21 3.87 -15.70
C GLY A 123 -26.77 3.31 -17.05
N ILE A 124 -25.63 2.60 -17.07
CA ILE A 124 -25.09 2.00 -18.30
C ILE A 124 -24.76 0.55 -18.00
N SER A 125 -25.47 -0.37 -18.65
CA SER A 125 -25.16 -1.80 -18.61
C SER A 125 -24.40 -2.20 -19.87
N ALA A 126 -23.10 -2.41 -19.74
CA ALA A 126 -22.19 -2.78 -20.82
C ALA A 126 -21.40 -4.05 -20.46
N GLU A 127 -22.09 -5.04 -19.88
CA GLU A 127 -21.53 -6.36 -19.62
C GLU A 127 -21.19 -7.08 -20.94
N LEU A 128 -20.03 -7.75 -20.99
CA LEU A 128 -19.52 -8.47 -22.17
C LEU A 128 -19.35 -7.62 -23.43
N VAL A 129 -19.42 -6.28 -23.33
CA VAL A 129 -19.24 -5.38 -24.47
C VAL A 129 -17.82 -5.47 -25.03
N ARG A 130 -17.67 -5.29 -26.34
CA ARG A 130 -16.40 -5.05 -27.02
C ARG A 130 -16.38 -3.64 -27.61
N ILE A 131 -15.51 -2.79 -27.10
CA ILE A 131 -15.33 -1.41 -27.57
C ILE A 131 -13.96 -1.32 -28.23
N GLU A 132 -13.92 -1.10 -29.55
CA GLU A 132 -12.66 -0.96 -30.30
C GLU A 132 -11.95 0.39 -30.09
N GLY A 133 -12.63 1.36 -29.48
CA GLY A 133 -12.06 2.66 -29.13
C GLY A 133 -12.23 2.99 -27.65
N ASP A 134 -12.42 4.27 -27.36
CA ASP A 134 -12.57 4.76 -25.98
C ASP A 134 -14.02 4.66 -25.48
N LEU A 135 -14.17 4.54 -24.17
CA LEU A 135 -15.42 4.85 -23.45
C LEU A 135 -15.21 6.13 -22.64
N ASP A 136 -15.76 7.23 -23.12
CA ASP A 136 -15.57 8.58 -22.55
C ASP A 136 -16.85 9.05 -21.87
N LEU A 137 -16.84 9.05 -20.53
CA LEU A 137 -17.94 9.50 -19.67
C LEU A 137 -17.56 10.75 -18.86
N ARG A 138 -16.60 11.56 -19.33
CA ARG A 138 -16.10 12.72 -18.58
C ARG A 138 -17.21 13.72 -18.27
N ARG A 139 -17.17 14.25 -17.04
CA ARG A 139 -18.14 15.23 -16.52
C ARG A 139 -19.60 14.77 -16.59
N SER A 140 -19.85 13.48 -16.74
CA SER A 140 -21.20 12.93 -16.80
C SER A 140 -21.67 12.46 -15.44
N VAL A 141 -22.98 12.48 -15.25
CA VAL A 141 -23.65 12.06 -14.03
C VAL A 141 -24.42 10.77 -14.35
N LEU A 142 -24.10 9.71 -13.61
CA LEU A 142 -24.85 8.46 -13.62
C LEU A 142 -25.66 8.38 -12.32
N GLU A 143 -26.96 8.66 -12.42
CA GLU A 143 -27.86 8.76 -11.26
C GLU A 143 -29.09 7.86 -11.45
N GLY A 144 -29.21 6.82 -10.60
CA GLY A 144 -30.31 5.84 -10.66
C GLY A 144 -29.86 4.40 -10.94
N GLY A 145 -28.57 4.18 -11.19
CA GLY A 145 -28.05 2.88 -11.57
C GLY A 145 -26.55 2.89 -11.84
N PRO A 146 -25.88 1.73 -11.65
CA PRO A 146 -24.43 1.64 -11.76
C PRO A 146 -23.92 1.68 -13.21
N LEU A 147 -22.62 1.93 -13.35
CA LEU A 147 -21.86 1.59 -14.55
C LEU A 147 -21.41 0.12 -14.47
N ILE A 148 -21.91 -0.72 -15.37
CA ILE A 148 -21.58 -2.15 -15.44
C ILE A 148 -20.70 -2.40 -16.67
N LEU A 149 -19.51 -2.93 -16.43
CA LEU A 149 -18.46 -3.27 -17.39
C LEU A 149 -17.89 -4.67 -17.09
N ILE A 150 -18.73 -5.57 -16.57
CA ILE A 150 -18.32 -6.94 -16.21
C ILE A 150 -17.88 -7.67 -17.48
N ASN A 151 -16.67 -8.23 -17.45
CA ASN A 151 -16.06 -8.93 -18.58
C ASN A 151 -16.05 -8.12 -19.90
N ALA A 152 -16.10 -6.79 -19.80
CA ALA A 152 -15.99 -5.90 -20.93
C ALA A 152 -14.56 -5.89 -21.48
N ARG A 153 -14.43 -5.65 -22.78
CA ARG A 153 -13.16 -5.45 -23.47
C ARG A 153 -13.16 -4.07 -24.11
N VAL A 154 -12.18 -3.24 -23.76
CA VAL A 154 -12.05 -1.88 -24.29
C VAL A 154 -10.64 -1.72 -24.83
N ALA A 155 -10.49 -1.63 -26.15
CA ALA A 155 -9.17 -1.44 -26.75
C ALA A 155 -8.58 -0.07 -26.37
N GLY A 156 -9.41 0.97 -26.34
CA GLY A 156 -8.99 2.31 -25.91
C GLY A 156 -8.96 2.49 -24.39
N ASN A 157 -9.27 3.71 -23.97
CA ASN A 157 -9.26 4.18 -22.59
C ASN A 157 -10.67 4.28 -22.01
N LEU A 158 -10.76 4.20 -20.68
CA LEU A 158 -11.97 4.52 -19.93
C LEU A 158 -11.77 5.86 -19.24
N HIS A 159 -12.45 6.89 -19.72
CA HIS A 159 -12.38 8.23 -19.15
C HIS A 159 -13.60 8.51 -18.27
N LEU A 160 -13.36 8.68 -16.98
CA LEU A 160 -14.35 9.03 -15.96
C LEU A 160 -13.96 10.30 -15.20
N ALA A 161 -13.08 11.12 -15.77
CA ALA A 161 -12.62 12.34 -15.13
C ALA A 161 -13.81 13.28 -14.87
N ASP A 162 -13.90 13.79 -13.65
CA ASP A 162 -14.99 14.64 -13.15
C ASP A 162 -16.40 14.01 -13.26
N ALA A 163 -16.49 12.70 -13.48
CA ALA A 163 -17.78 12.00 -13.51
C ALA A 163 -18.31 11.79 -12.08
N ARG A 164 -19.63 11.74 -11.94
CA ARG A 164 -20.31 11.35 -10.71
C ARG A 164 -21.15 10.11 -10.95
N ILE A 165 -20.88 9.03 -10.24
CA ILE A 165 -21.57 7.75 -10.44
C ILE A 165 -22.16 7.29 -9.11
N SER A 166 -23.46 7.08 -9.04
CA SER A 166 -24.13 6.55 -7.85
C SER A 166 -24.68 5.16 -8.08
N GLY A 167 -24.56 4.30 -7.07
CA GLY A 167 -25.14 2.97 -7.03
C GLY A 167 -25.40 2.56 -5.58
N PRO A 168 -26.40 1.72 -5.31
CA PRO A 168 -26.84 1.42 -3.93
C PRO A 168 -25.73 0.78 -3.07
N GLU A 169 -24.95 -0.14 -3.63
CA GLU A 169 -23.79 -0.76 -2.97
C GLU A 169 -22.50 -0.56 -3.79
N VAL A 170 -22.65 -0.59 -5.12
CA VAL A 170 -21.54 -0.53 -6.07
C VAL A 170 -21.94 0.44 -7.17
N ALA A 171 -21.16 1.51 -7.32
CA ALA A 171 -21.34 2.51 -8.37
C ALA A 171 -20.76 2.01 -9.71
N VAL A 172 -19.60 1.35 -9.66
CA VAL A 172 -18.91 0.85 -10.86
C VAL A 172 -18.55 -0.63 -10.68
N ARG A 173 -19.03 -1.47 -11.60
CA ARG A 173 -18.84 -2.93 -11.63
C ARG A 173 -18.03 -3.31 -12.86
N ALA A 174 -16.73 -3.45 -12.72
CA ALA A 174 -15.77 -3.74 -13.79
C ALA A 174 -14.95 -5.01 -13.52
N SER A 175 -15.55 -6.03 -12.91
CA SER A 175 -14.92 -7.33 -12.68
C SER A 175 -14.50 -7.96 -14.01
N GLY A 176 -13.23 -8.38 -14.13
CA GLY A 176 -12.72 -8.97 -15.36
C GLY A 176 -12.63 -8.01 -16.56
N LEU A 177 -12.67 -6.70 -16.34
CA LEU A 177 -12.44 -5.70 -17.39
C LEU A 177 -11.04 -5.87 -17.98
N VAL A 178 -10.96 -5.98 -19.30
CA VAL A 178 -9.68 -6.05 -20.03
C VAL A 178 -9.57 -4.81 -20.90
N MET A 179 -8.46 -4.09 -20.77
CA MET A 179 -8.16 -2.92 -21.56
C MET A 179 -6.78 -3.01 -22.21
N GLU A 180 -6.59 -2.39 -23.37
CA GLU A 180 -5.25 -2.11 -23.90
C GLU A 180 -4.78 -0.70 -23.48
N GLY A 181 -5.73 0.22 -23.27
CA GLY A 181 -5.53 1.53 -22.67
C GLY A 181 -5.54 1.53 -21.13
N GLY A 182 -5.93 2.66 -20.56
CA GLY A 182 -5.93 2.91 -19.11
C GLY A 182 -7.28 3.34 -18.55
N PHE A 183 -7.39 3.30 -17.22
CA PHE A 183 -8.54 3.83 -16.47
C PHE A 183 -8.19 5.20 -15.91
N PHE A 184 -8.89 6.24 -16.37
CA PHE A 184 -8.66 7.63 -15.98
C PHE A 184 -9.86 8.19 -15.22
N GLY A 185 -9.77 8.20 -13.89
CA GLY A 185 -10.81 8.67 -12.97
C GLY A 185 -10.39 9.89 -12.15
N ALA A 186 -9.65 10.83 -12.74
CA ALA A 186 -9.25 12.06 -12.04
C ALA A 186 -10.48 12.81 -11.52
N ARG A 187 -10.53 13.11 -10.22
CA ARG A 187 -11.67 13.74 -9.52
C ARG A 187 -13.01 13.01 -9.74
N LEU A 188 -12.98 11.71 -10.01
CA LEU A 188 -14.17 10.86 -10.06
C LEU A 188 -14.84 10.84 -8.68
N ILE A 189 -16.16 11.01 -8.63
CA ILE A 189 -16.95 10.86 -7.41
C ILE A 189 -17.82 9.60 -7.54
N THR A 190 -17.66 8.65 -6.63
CA THR A 190 -18.53 7.48 -6.56
C THR A 190 -19.29 7.43 -5.24
N GLN A 191 -20.61 7.26 -5.32
CA GLN A 191 -21.46 6.92 -4.17
C GLN A 191 -21.85 5.45 -4.30
N GLY A 192 -21.25 4.60 -3.47
CA GLY A 192 -21.11 3.16 -3.68
C GLY A 192 -19.69 2.80 -4.15
N GLY A 193 -19.33 1.53 -4.00
CA GLY A 193 -17.96 1.06 -4.27
C GLY A 193 -17.58 1.04 -5.76
N LEU A 194 -16.27 1.14 -6.03
CA LEU A 194 -15.62 0.89 -7.31
C LEU A 194 -15.00 -0.52 -7.30
N ARG A 195 -15.55 -1.46 -8.06
CA ARG A 195 -15.12 -2.87 -8.07
C ARG A 195 -14.55 -3.26 -9.43
N LEU A 196 -13.28 -3.65 -9.46
CA LEU A 196 -12.58 -4.12 -10.65
C LEU A 196 -11.65 -5.34 -10.35
N PRO A 197 -12.13 -6.37 -9.64
CA PRO A 197 -11.31 -7.54 -9.36
C PRO A 197 -10.93 -8.26 -10.67
N GLY A 198 -9.67 -8.68 -10.76
CA GLY A 198 -9.14 -9.39 -11.93
C GLY A 198 -9.05 -8.55 -13.21
N ALA A 199 -9.19 -7.23 -13.13
CA ALA A 199 -9.06 -6.37 -14.29
C ALA A 199 -7.61 -6.31 -14.79
N GLN A 200 -7.44 -6.10 -16.10
CA GLN A 200 -6.15 -5.96 -16.77
C GLN A 200 -6.07 -4.56 -17.38
N LEU A 201 -5.21 -3.72 -16.81
CA LEU A 201 -5.11 -2.28 -17.09
C LEU A 201 -3.65 -1.90 -17.35
N PRO A 202 -3.06 -2.28 -18.50
CA PRO A 202 -1.62 -2.13 -18.75
C PRO A 202 -1.14 -0.68 -18.71
N ARG A 203 -2.03 0.31 -18.95
CA ARG A 203 -1.68 1.75 -18.87
C ARG A 203 -2.03 2.42 -17.54
N GLY A 204 -2.47 1.67 -16.54
CA GLY A 204 -2.66 2.17 -15.19
C GLY A 204 -4.11 2.39 -14.76
N LEU A 205 -4.27 2.50 -13.44
CA LEU A 205 -5.48 2.96 -12.75
C LEU A 205 -5.17 4.31 -12.10
N LEU A 206 -5.62 5.40 -12.71
CA LEU A 206 -5.33 6.76 -12.27
C LEU A 206 -6.58 7.36 -11.62
N LEU A 207 -6.51 7.61 -10.31
CA LEU A 207 -7.61 8.08 -9.46
C LEU A 207 -7.24 9.38 -8.74
N GLN A 208 -6.42 10.24 -9.37
CA GLN A 208 -5.95 11.47 -8.74
C GLN A 208 -7.11 12.36 -8.27
N GLY A 209 -7.15 12.68 -6.98
CA GLY A 209 -8.21 13.49 -6.38
C GLY A 209 -9.62 12.85 -6.42
N ALA A 210 -9.74 11.56 -6.74
CA ALA A 210 -11.02 10.88 -6.74
C ALA A 210 -11.58 10.72 -5.32
N ARG A 211 -12.91 10.71 -5.19
CA ARG A 211 -13.64 10.55 -3.93
C ARG A 211 -14.54 9.33 -4.02
N LEU A 212 -14.18 8.27 -3.29
CA LEU A 212 -14.90 7.02 -3.28
C LEU A 212 -15.64 6.87 -1.94
N GLU A 213 -16.96 6.96 -1.97
CA GLU A 213 -17.82 6.94 -0.77
C GLU A 213 -18.58 5.62 -0.69
N ASN A 214 -18.21 4.76 0.26
CA ASN A 214 -18.94 3.55 0.61
C ASN A 214 -18.74 3.22 2.10
N PRO A 215 -19.26 4.06 3.01
CA PRO A 215 -19.03 3.93 4.45
C PRO A 215 -19.52 2.57 4.98
N GLY A 216 -18.72 1.95 5.86
CA GLY A 216 -18.95 0.57 6.34
C GLY A 216 -18.73 -0.53 5.29
N GLY A 217 -18.48 -0.16 4.04
CA GLY A 217 -18.28 -1.07 2.92
C GLY A 217 -16.87 -1.01 2.33
N VAL A 218 -16.78 -1.30 1.03
CA VAL A 218 -15.53 -1.30 0.26
C VAL A 218 -15.59 -0.16 -0.73
N ALA A 219 -14.76 0.87 -0.53
CA ALA A 219 -14.67 2.01 -1.44
C ALA A 219 -14.02 1.59 -2.77
N LEU A 220 -12.92 0.84 -2.70
CA LEU A 220 -12.18 0.33 -3.86
C LEU A 220 -11.85 -1.15 -3.71
N ALA A 221 -12.29 -1.98 -4.66
CA ALA A 221 -11.95 -3.39 -4.73
C ALA A 221 -11.23 -3.71 -6.05
N ALA A 222 -9.90 -3.76 -5.99
CA ALA A 222 -9.03 -4.06 -7.12
C ALA A 222 -8.13 -5.28 -6.81
N GLY A 223 -8.74 -6.33 -6.25
CA GLY A 223 -8.03 -7.57 -5.95
C GLY A 223 -7.69 -8.35 -7.23
N HIS A 224 -6.50 -8.95 -7.30
CA HIS A 224 -5.98 -9.64 -8.50
C HIS A 224 -5.89 -8.78 -9.76
N VAL A 225 -5.93 -7.45 -9.64
CA VAL A 225 -5.71 -6.55 -10.78
C VAL A 225 -4.28 -6.71 -11.29
N ALA A 226 -4.09 -6.65 -12.61
CA ALA A 226 -2.78 -6.55 -13.25
C ALA A 226 -2.69 -5.19 -13.95
N THR A 227 -1.75 -4.34 -13.55
CA THR A 227 -1.64 -2.96 -14.01
C THR A 227 -0.20 -2.47 -13.92
N SER A 228 0.17 -1.44 -14.69
CA SER A 228 1.48 -0.79 -14.55
C SER A 228 1.53 0.07 -13.29
N THR A 229 0.55 0.97 -13.14
CA THR A 229 0.51 1.96 -12.06
C THR A 229 -0.87 1.98 -11.41
N VAL A 230 -0.91 2.26 -10.10
CA VAL A 230 -2.11 2.66 -9.36
C VAL A 230 -1.80 3.98 -8.67
N ASP A 231 -2.44 5.05 -9.15
CA ASP A 231 -2.21 6.40 -8.66
C ASP A 231 -3.43 6.89 -7.87
N CYS A 232 -3.32 6.84 -6.54
CA CYS A 232 -4.29 7.36 -5.59
C CYS A 232 -3.73 8.60 -4.87
N SER A 233 -3.18 9.55 -5.62
CA SER A 233 -2.58 10.77 -5.09
C SER A 233 -3.48 12.03 -5.21
N HIS A 234 -2.90 13.20 -4.94
CA HIS A 234 -3.53 14.52 -5.16
C HIS A 234 -4.89 14.69 -4.46
N GLY A 235 -4.96 14.32 -3.18
CA GLY A 235 -6.19 14.45 -2.38
C GLY A 235 -7.23 13.38 -2.67
N PHE A 236 -6.82 12.21 -3.15
CA PHE A 236 -7.67 11.02 -3.20
C PHE A 236 -8.28 10.74 -1.82
N THR A 237 -9.58 10.46 -1.78
CA THR A 237 -10.31 10.14 -0.55
C THR A 237 -11.07 8.83 -0.72
N ALA A 238 -10.85 7.89 0.18
CA ALA A 238 -11.65 6.67 0.29
C ALA A 238 -12.35 6.64 1.66
N GLN A 239 -13.69 6.68 1.65
CA GLN A 239 -14.53 6.40 2.80
C GLN A 239 -15.05 4.97 2.68
N GLY A 240 -14.37 4.04 3.34
CA GLY A 240 -14.55 2.60 3.20
C GLY A 240 -13.23 1.92 2.81
N VAL A 241 -13.21 0.59 2.89
CA VAL A 241 -11.96 -0.17 2.74
C VAL A 241 -11.42 -0.10 1.31
N VAL A 242 -10.10 0.13 1.16
CA VAL A 242 -9.37 -0.07 -0.09
C VAL A 242 -8.73 -1.46 -0.10
N ARG A 243 -9.06 -2.29 -1.10
CA ARG A 243 -8.60 -3.68 -1.22
C ARG A 243 -7.84 -3.94 -2.51
N LEU A 244 -6.54 -4.16 -2.38
CA LEU A 244 -5.56 -4.49 -3.43
C LEU A 244 -4.97 -5.90 -3.23
N ARG A 245 -5.77 -6.82 -2.68
CA ARG A 245 -5.33 -8.19 -2.37
C ARG A 245 -4.83 -8.90 -3.62
N ARG A 246 -3.59 -9.40 -3.59
CA ARG A 246 -2.93 -10.10 -4.72
C ARG A 246 -2.91 -9.29 -6.01
N ALA A 247 -2.98 -7.96 -5.92
CA ALA A 247 -2.74 -7.08 -7.06
C ALA A 247 -1.29 -7.23 -7.53
N ARG A 248 -1.08 -7.15 -8.83
CA ARG A 248 0.23 -7.07 -9.48
C ARG A 248 0.35 -5.72 -10.14
N ILE A 249 1.20 -4.86 -9.58
CA ILE A 249 1.41 -3.49 -10.01
C ILE A 249 2.86 -3.39 -10.45
N GLU A 250 3.14 -3.20 -11.73
CA GLU A 250 4.53 -3.35 -12.22
C GLU A 250 5.45 -2.25 -11.71
N ASP A 251 4.97 -1.01 -11.71
CA ASP A 251 5.77 0.19 -11.45
C ASP A 251 5.43 0.82 -10.11
N LEU A 252 4.32 1.56 -10.00
CA LEU A 252 4.05 2.41 -8.84
C LEU A 252 2.66 2.17 -8.24
N LEU A 253 2.59 2.03 -6.92
CA LEU A 253 1.40 2.24 -6.11
C LEU A 253 1.63 3.43 -5.18
N THR A 254 0.92 4.53 -5.40
CA THR A 254 1.05 5.73 -4.56
C THR A 254 -0.25 6.08 -3.83
N PHE A 255 -0.11 6.44 -2.56
CA PHE A 255 -1.12 7.07 -1.71
C PHE A 255 -0.67 8.45 -1.22
N GLU A 256 0.18 9.13 -1.98
CA GLU A 256 0.68 10.46 -1.61
C GLU A 256 -0.46 11.47 -1.41
N GLY A 257 -0.56 12.03 -0.20
CA GLY A 257 -1.60 13.00 0.15
C GLY A 257 -3.02 12.40 0.17
N ALA A 258 -3.15 11.08 0.19
CA ALA A 258 -4.44 10.41 0.27
C ALA A 258 -5.06 10.45 1.67
N HIS A 259 -6.39 10.45 1.74
CA HIS A 259 -7.17 10.26 2.96
C HIS A 259 -7.86 8.89 2.89
N LEU A 260 -7.47 7.99 3.79
CA LEU A 260 -7.99 6.63 3.85
C LEU A 260 -8.76 6.43 5.15
N ASP A 261 -10.08 6.32 5.03
CA ASP A 261 -10.97 6.07 6.15
C ASP A 261 -11.62 4.69 6.01
N GLY A 262 -11.51 3.84 7.03
CA GLY A 262 -12.16 2.53 7.02
C GLY A 262 -12.42 2.02 8.42
N ASP A 263 -13.61 1.46 8.62
CA ASP A 263 -13.99 0.84 9.89
C ASP A 263 -13.15 -0.44 10.13
N GLY A 264 -12.34 -0.42 11.18
CA GLY A 264 -11.40 -1.46 11.56
C GLY A 264 -10.16 -1.59 10.66
N THR A 265 -10.30 -1.58 9.33
CA THR A 265 -9.17 -1.70 8.37
C THR A 265 -9.39 -0.78 7.18
N ALA A 266 -8.47 0.17 6.97
CA ALA A 266 -8.55 1.13 5.88
C ALA A 266 -7.96 0.60 4.57
N LEU A 267 -6.85 -0.15 4.65
CA LEU A 267 -6.11 -0.65 3.49
C LEU A 267 -5.75 -2.13 3.63
N VAL A 268 -6.07 -2.92 2.61
CA VAL A 268 -5.74 -4.35 2.52
C VAL A 268 -4.94 -4.62 1.25
N CYS A 269 -3.65 -4.87 1.40
CA CYS A 269 -2.71 -5.20 0.33
C CYS A 269 -2.16 -6.64 0.46
N THR A 270 -2.90 -7.54 1.11
CA THR A 270 -2.40 -8.90 1.38
C THR A 270 -1.98 -9.63 0.10
N GLY A 271 -0.73 -10.09 0.05
CA GLY A 271 -0.17 -10.80 -1.11
C GLY A 271 0.05 -9.95 -2.36
N MET A 272 -0.02 -8.61 -2.24
CA MET A 272 0.25 -7.67 -3.34
C MET A 272 1.71 -7.75 -3.79
N GLN A 273 1.97 -7.55 -5.07
CA GLN A 273 3.29 -7.40 -5.66
C GLN A 273 3.38 -6.02 -6.31
N VAL A 274 4.37 -5.21 -5.94
CA VAL A 274 4.62 -3.91 -6.58
C VAL A 274 6.10 -3.57 -6.72
N GLY A 275 6.47 -2.82 -7.76
CA GLY A 275 7.78 -2.20 -7.87
C GLY A 275 8.01 -1.21 -6.71
N ASP A 276 7.40 -0.04 -6.80
CA ASP A 276 7.48 1.04 -5.83
C ASP A 276 6.16 1.21 -5.07
N PHE A 277 6.23 1.09 -3.75
CA PHE A 277 5.13 1.34 -2.84
C PHE A 277 5.37 2.65 -2.11
N ASP A 278 4.64 3.68 -2.52
CA ASP A 278 4.68 5.01 -1.95
C ASP A 278 3.50 5.23 -0.99
N PHE A 279 3.79 5.08 0.31
CA PHE A 279 2.82 5.20 1.39
C PHE A 279 3.07 6.47 2.22
N ARG A 280 2.70 7.62 1.65
CA ARG A 280 2.77 8.95 2.29
C ARG A 280 1.38 9.63 2.33
N PRO A 281 0.39 9.06 3.05
CA PRO A 281 -0.94 9.65 3.14
C PRO A 281 -0.90 11.02 3.84
N ALA A 282 -1.93 11.84 3.62
CA ALA A 282 -2.04 13.18 4.22
C ALA A 282 -2.18 13.12 5.75
N ALA A 283 -2.79 12.05 6.27
CA ALA A 283 -2.91 11.74 7.69
C ALA A 283 -2.88 10.21 7.89
N PRO A 284 -2.56 9.71 9.11
CA PRO A 284 -2.75 8.30 9.43
C PRO A 284 -4.14 7.81 9.04
N PRO A 285 -4.27 6.67 8.34
CA PRO A 285 -5.56 6.06 8.11
C PRO A 285 -6.30 5.78 9.42
N SER A 286 -7.63 5.93 9.43
CA SER A 286 -8.45 5.69 10.63
C SER A 286 -8.47 4.22 11.07
N GLY A 287 -8.31 3.31 10.11
CA GLY A 287 -8.27 1.87 10.33
C GLY A 287 -6.88 1.25 10.13
N ALA A 288 -6.74 -0.02 10.48
CA ALA A 288 -5.50 -0.76 10.30
C ALA A 288 -5.07 -0.85 8.82
N VAL A 289 -3.76 -1.05 8.60
CA VAL A 289 -3.18 -1.36 7.28
C VAL A 289 -2.67 -2.80 7.28
N ASP A 290 -3.09 -3.60 6.32
CA ASP A 290 -2.74 -5.03 6.19
C ASP A 290 -1.83 -5.26 4.98
N LEU A 291 -0.54 -5.47 5.22
CA LEU A 291 0.49 -5.74 4.20
C LEU A 291 0.97 -7.20 4.21
N ARG A 292 0.20 -8.10 4.84
CA ARG A 292 0.65 -9.49 5.01
C ARG A 292 0.99 -10.14 3.67
N PHE A 293 2.13 -10.81 3.59
CA PHE A 293 2.63 -11.47 2.38
C PHE A 293 2.82 -10.54 1.17
N ALA A 294 2.76 -9.21 1.32
CA ALA A 294 3.04 -8.30 0.22
C ALA A 294 4.54 -8.26 -0.08
N GLN A 295 4.88 -8.04 -1.35
CA GLN A 295 6.24 -8.01 -1.86
C GLN A 295 6.42 -6.69 -2.61
N VAL A 296 7.38 -5.89 -2.18
CA VAL A 296 7.66 -4.59 -2.79
C VAL A 296 9.14 -4.48 -3.15
N ALA A 297 9.50 -3.88 -4.28
CA ALA A 297 10.92 -3.63 -4.55
C ALA A 297 11.41 -2.43 -3.72
N TRP A 298 10.63 -1.35 -3.68
CA TRP A 298 10.88 -0.14 -2.92
C TRP A 298 9.67 0.19 -2.05
N CYS A 299 9.92 0.55 -0.79
CA CYS A 299 8.92 1.04 0.14
C CYS A 299 9.31 2.45 0.60
N ARG A 300 8.61 3.46 0.08
CA ARG A 300 8.75 4.85 0.51
C ARG A 300 7.64 5.15 1.49
N ASP A 301 7.99 5.62 2.67
CA ASP A 301 6.99 5.93 3.68
C ASP A 301 7.28 7.21 4.46
N SER A 302 6.29 7.64 5.22
CA SER A 302 6.48 8.65 6.27
C SER A 302 6.09 8.03 7.61
N GLU A 303 6.90 8.22 8.65
CA GLU A 303 6.61 7.65 9.96
C GLU A 303 5.25 8.11 10.52
N ARG A 304 4.91 9.38 10.26
CA ARG A 304 3.64 9.99 10.67
C ARG A 304 2.46 9.53 9.82
N GLY A 305 2.68 8.83 8.70
CA GLY A 305 1.62 8.36 7.81
C GLY A 305 1.01 7.01 8.20
N TRP A 306 1.67 6.23 9.06
CA TRP A 306 1.17 4.91 9.45
C TRP A 306 0.07 4.99 10.54
N PRO A 307 -0.93 4.09 10.53
CA PRO A 307 -1.92 3.97 11.61
C PRO A 307 -1.32 3.23 12.82
N GLU A 308 -2.07 3.15 13.92
CA GLU A 308 -1.63 2.45 15.15
C GLU A 308 -1.38 0.95 14.93
N GLN A 309 -2.16 0.32 14.05
CA GLN A 309 -2.07 -1.11 13.76
C GLN A 309 -1.67 -1.37 12.31
N VAL A 310 -0.53 -2.06 12.14
CA VAL A 310 0.00 -2.43 10.82
C VAL A 310 0.36 -3.91 10.81
N ARG A 311 -0.30 -4.72 9.98
CA ARG A 311 -0.03 -6.17 9.89
C ARG A 311 1.06 -6.42 8.85
N LEU A 312 2.22 -6.90 9.30
CA LEU A 312 3.44 -7.00 8.49
C LEU A 312 3.90 -8.45 8.24
N GLU A 313 3.16 -9.44 8.73
CA GLU A 313 3.57 -10.85 8.62
C GLU A 313 3.76 -11.28 7.15
N GLY A 314 4.97 -11.69 6.81
CA GLY A 314 5.33 -12.09 5.45
C GLY A 314 5.57 -10.93 4.49
N PHE A 315 5.48 -9.68 4.95
CA PHE A 315 5.83 -8.50 4.16
C PHE A 315 7.33 -8.50 3.85
N THR A 316 7.67 -8.31 2.58
CA THR A 316 9.06 -8.28 2.11
C THR A 316 9.30 -7.05 1.24
N TYR A 317 10.49 -6.48 1.34
CA TYR A 317 10.91 -5.30 0.60
C TYR A 317 12.38 -5.40 0.19
N GLY A 318 12.72 -4.93 -1.01
CA GLY A 318 14.11 -4.81 -1.46
C GLY A 318 14.82 -3.62 -0.81
N SER A 319 14.16 -2.48 -0.75
CA SER A 319 14.62 -1.26 -0.10
C SER A 319 13.48 -0.60 0.67
N ILE A 320 13.81 0.07 1.77
CA ILE A 320 12.87 0.84 2.59
C ILE A 320 13.53 2.17 2.99
N GLY A 321 12.79 3.27 2.87
CA GLY A 321 13.32 4.59 3.18
C GLY A 321 12.22 5.55 3.57
N PHE A 322 12.53 6.46 4.50
CA PHE A 322 11.63 7.57 4.77
C PHE A 322 11.74 8.55 3.60
N GLY A 323 10.62 8.93 3.00
CA GLY A 323 10.61 9.98 1.99
C GLY A 323 10.95 11.30 2.65
N GLU A 324 12.21 11.72 2.60
CA GLU A 324 12.55 13.13 2.75
C GLU A 324 11.95 13.87 1.56
N THR A 325 11.08 14.83 1.85
CA THR A 325 10.68 15.90 0.94
C THR A 325 11.91 16.58 0.38
N THR A 326 12.40 16.10 -0.76
CA THR A 326 12.95 17.00 -1.76
C THR A 326 11.72 17.62 -2.42
N SER A 327 11.30 18.76 -1.90
CA SER A 327 10.40 19.68 -2.59
C SER A 327 11.00 19.99 -3.95
N ALA A 328 10.57 19.25 -4.97
CA ALA A 328 10.78 19.57 -6.37
C ALA A 328 9.82 20.70 -6.77
N GLU A 329 10.08 21.88 -6.23
CA GLU A 329 9.73 23.18 -6.82
C GLU A 329 10.95 24.07 -6.66
N ASP A 330 11.96 23.83 -7.51
CA ASP A 330 12.80 24.86 -8.12
C ASP A 330 13.91 24.19 -8.93
N GLY A 331 13.61 23.99 -10.21
CA GLY A 331 14.65 23.78 -11.21
C GLY A 331 15.38 25.10 -11.44
N ALA A 332 16.48 25.32 -10.73
CA ALA A 332 17.51 26.27 -11.15
C ALA A 332 18.88 25.67 -10.85
N ALA A 333 19.63 25.42 -11.92
CA ALA A 333 21.02 25.03 -11.87
C ALA A 333 21.82 26.05 -11.03
N GLY A 334 22.51 25.55 -10.01
CA GLY A 334 23.45 26.32 -9.20
C GLY A 334 24.53 25.39 -8.66
N GLU A 335 25.73 25.49 -9.22
CA GLU A 335 26.95 24.95 -8.63
C GLU A 335 27.12 25.55 -7.22
N GLY A 336 26.98 24.72 -6.19
CA GLY A 336 27.16 25.13 -4.80
C GLY A 336 27.02 23.92 -3.90
N GLY A 337 28.09 23.61 -3.15
CA GLY A 337 28.20 22.40 -2.34
C GLY A 337 26.99 22.13 -1.44
N MET A 338 26.61 20.85 -1.38
CA MET A 338 25.62 20.31 -0.46
C MET A 338 25.91 20.77 0.98
N PRO A 339 24.98 21.44 1.68
CA PRO A 339 25.12 21.67 3.11
C PRO A 339 25.02 20.33 3.83
N GLU A 340 26.08 19.96 4.53
CA GLU A 340 26.23 18.74 5.34
C GLU A 340 25.45 18.86 6.66
N GLY A 341 24.14 19.17 6.58
CA GLY A 341 23.39 19.76 7.70
C GLY A 341 22.18 19.00 8.26
N ASP A 342 21.59 18.03 7.57
CA ASP A 342 20.33 17.41 8.04
C ASP A 342 20.26 15.89 7.86
N ARG A 343 21.38 15.20 8.10
CA ARG A 343 21.32 13.75 8.35
C ARG A 343 20.80 13.56 9.76
N THR A 344 19.50 13.30 9.93
CA THR A 344 19.01 12.73 11.21
C THR A 344 19.88 11.53 11.57
N PRO A 345 20.40 11.41 12.81
CA PRO A 345 21.33 10.35 13.15
C PRO A 345 20.74 8.98 12.78
N ALA A 346 21.52 8.13 12.10
CA ALA A 346 21.11 6.77 11.74
C ALA A 346 20.63 5.95 12.96
N GLU A 347 21.06 6.34 14.17
CA GLU A 347 20.58 5.76 15.42
C GLU A 347 19.09 5.96 15.70
N ASP A 348 18.54 7.10 15.27
CA ASP A 348 17.12 7.42 15.37
C ASP A 348 16.31 6.62 14.35
N GLU A 349 16.85 6.38 13.17
CA GLU A 349 16.16 5.63 12.11
C GLU A 349 15.84 4.18 12.53
N VAL A 350 16.81 3.45 13.10
CA VAL A 350 16.58 2.07 13.57
C VAL A 350 15.48 2.03 14.63
N ALA A 351 15.50 2.98 15.57
CA ALA A 351 14.52 3.05 16.64
C ALA A 351 13.11 3.30 16.10
N ARG A 352 12.98 4.19 15.11
CA ARG A 352 11.73 4.50 14.40
C ARG A 352 11.21 3.28 13.63
N ARG A 353 12.08 2.57 12.89
CA ARG A 353 11.71 1.32 12.19
C ARG A 353 11.28 0.22 13.15
N LEU A 354 11.92 0.09 14.31
CA LEU A 354 11.49 -0.83 15.36
C LEU A 354 10.16 -0.41 16.01
N ALA A 355 9.88 0.88 16.13
CA ALA A 355 8.56 1.37 16.56
C ALA A 355 7.48 1.02 15.53
N TRP A 356 7.76 1.20 14.23
CA TRP A 356 6.86 0.78 13.15
C TRP A 356 6.58 -0.73 13.18
N ILE A 357 7.60 -1.59 13.28
CA ILE A 357 7.39 -3.05 13.39
C ILE A 357 6.51 -3.43 14.59
N ARG A 358 6.63 -2.70 15.71
CA ARG A 358 5.84 -2.94 16.93
C ARG A 358 4.36 -2.58 16.80
N ARG A 359 3.97 -1.87 15.73
CA ARG A 359 2.55 -1.65 15.37
C ARG A 359 1.88 -2.94 14.87
N ASN A 360 2.64 -3.99 14.59
CA ASN A 360 2.09 -5.30 14.31
C ASN A 360 1.47 -5.93 15.57
N PRO A 361 0.20 -6.38 15.51
CA PRO A 361 -0.44 -7.02 16.65
C PRO A 361 0.27 -8.34 16.98
N GLY A 362 0.72 -8.46 18.23
CA GLY A 362 1.44 -9.64 18.71
C GLY A 362 2.89 -9.74 18.21
N TYR A 363 3.56 -10.82 18.62
CA TYR A 363 4.95 -11.07 18.24
C TYR A 363 5.04 -11.85 16.92
N ALA A 364 5.62 -11.22 15.90
CA ALA A 364 6.00 -11.86 14.64
C ALA A 364 7.51 -11.74 14.44
N PRO A 365 8.26 -12.85 14.25
CA PRO A 365 9.72 -12.80 14.10
C PRO A 365 10.18 -12.29 12.73
N GLN A 366 9.41 -12.55 11.67
CA GLN A 366 9.83 -12.28 10.29
C GLN A 366 10.06 -10.79 9.97
N PRO A 367 9.23 -9.83 10.42
CA PRO A 367 9.48 -8.40 10.14
C PRO A 367 10.83 -7.91 10.67
N TYR A 368 11.29 -8.44 11.82
CA TYR A 368 12.62 -8.13 12.36
C TYR A 368 13.75 -8.73 11.52
N GLU A 369 13.58 -9.96 11.05
CA GLU A 369 14.58 -10.62 10.18
C GLU A 369 14.69 -9.91 8.83
N GLN A 370 13.56 -9.47 8.25
CA GLN A 370 13.55 -8.69 7.02
C GLN A 370 14.35 -7.39 7.17
N LEU A 371 14.07 -6.62 8.22
CA LEU A 371 14.76 -5.36 8.49
C LEU A 371 16.26 -5.57 8.77
N ALA A 372 16.61 -6.59 9.55
CA ALA A 372 18.01 -6.94 9.82
C ALA A 372 18.74 -7.47 8.56
N GLY A 373 18.02 -8.14 7.67
CA GLY A 373 18.52 -8.56 6.35
C GLY A 373 18.87 -7.36 5.49
N TRP A 374 17.96 -6.39 5.39
CA TRP A 374 18.18 -5.15 4.64
C TRP A 374 19.36 -4.35 5.18
N TYR A 375 19.45 -4.10 6.50
CA TYR A 375 20.60 -3.40 7.09
C TYR A 375 21.94 -4.09 6.79
N ARG A 376 21.99 -5.43 6.74
CA ARG A 376 23.19 -6.16 6.33
C ARG A 376 23.53 -5.92 4.86
N GLN A 377 22.54 -5.94 3.98
CA GLN A 377 22.75 -5.73 2.54
C GLN A 377 23.34 -4.35 2.23
N ILE A 378 22.95 -3.32 2.98
CA ILE A 378 23.48 -1.96 2.82
C ILE A 378 24.79 -1.71 3.62
N GLY A 379 25.35 -2.72 4.28
CA GLY A 379 26.62 -2.62 5.04
C GLY A 379 26.50 -2.14 6.50
N HIS A 380 25.28 -1.94 7.01
CA HIS A 380 24.99 -1.49 8.37
C HIS A 380 24.86 -2.66 9.37
N ASP A 381 25.96 -3.40 9.57
CA ASP A 381 26.02 -4.57 10.46
C ASP A 381 25.67 -4.28 11.93
N ASN A 382 25.99 -3.09 12.43
CA ASN A 382 25.66 -2.66 13.79
C ASN A 382 24.15 -2.52 13.99
N ASP A 383 23.47 -1.95 13.00
CA ASP A 383 22.03 -1.72 13.04
C ASP A 383 21.25 -3.02 12.87
N ALA A 384 21.72 -3.93 12.00
CA ALA A 384 21.20 -5.28 11.92
C ALA A 384 21.25 -6.01 13.27
N ARG A 385 22.37 -5.90 14.01
CA ARG A 385 22.50 -6.48 15.36
C ARG A 385 21.52 -5.84 16.35
N ARG A 386 21.31 -4.52 16.29
CA ARG A 386 20.33 -3.81 17.13
C ARG A 386 18.91 -4.30 16.88
N VAL A 387 18.54 -4.55 15.62
CA VAL A 387 17.22 -5.09 15.24
C VAL A 387 17.05 -6.52 15.77
N LEU A 388 18.04 -7.39 15.60
CA LEU A 388 17.99 -8.77 16.12
C LEU A 388 17.97 -8.83 17.65
N LEU A 389 18.63 -7.88 18.33
CA LEU A 389 18.53 -7.72 19.77
C LEU A 389 17.10 -7.33 20.18
N ALA A 390 16.49 -6.37 19.48
CA ALA A 390 15.11 -5.97 19.72
C ALA A 390 14.11 -7.11 19.49
N LYS A 391 14.36 -7.97 18.48
CA LYS A 391 13.60 -9.20 18.25
C LYS A 391 13.61 -10.12 19.48
N GLN A 392 14.79 -10.40 20.05
CA GLN A 392 14.88 -11.26 21.25
C GLN A 392 14.21 -10.62 22.48
N ARG A 393 14.37 -9.32 22.68
CA ARG A 393 13.69 -8.59 23.77
C ARG A 393 12.17 -8.69 23.66
N HIS A 394 11.61 -8.52 22.45
CA HIS A 394 10.17 -8.66 22.25
C HIS A 394 9.71 -10.09 22.53
N ARG A 395 10.41 -11.10 22.01
CA ARG A 395 10.11 -12.52 22.29
C ARG A 395 10.11 -12.83 23.78
N HIS A 396 11.10 -12.34 24.54
CA HIS A 396 11.18 -12.64 25.96
C HIS A 396 10.10 -11.94 26.78
N ARG A 397 9.60 -10.77 26.34
CA ARG A 397 8.45 -10.11 26.97
C ARG A 397 7.15 -10.92 26.85
N THR A 398 7.02 -11.74 25.81
CA THR A 398 5.85 -12.62 25.63
C THR A 398 5.95 -13.94 26.40
N LEU A 399 7.07 -14.22 27.09
CA LEU A 399 7.25 -15.46 27.88
C LEU A 399 6.63 -15.38 29.28
N HIS A 400 6.47 -16.54 29.89
CA HIS A 400 6.10 -16.71 31.31
C HIS A 400 7.12 -15.98 32.23
N PRO A 401 6.72 -15.49 33.43
CA PRO A 401 7.58 -14.73 34.34
C PRO A 401 9.03 -15.23 34.50
N ALA A 402 9.26 -16.53 34.69
CA ALA A 402 10.62 -17.10 34.79
C ALA A 402 11.47 -16.87 33.51
N GLY A 403 10.86 -17.01 32.33
CA GLY A 403 11.51 -16.73 31.05
C GLY A 403 11.81 -15.24 30.83
N ARG A 404 11.07 -14.33 31.49
CA ARG A 404 11.36 -12.89 31.48
C ARG A 404 12.58 -12.56 32.35
N VAL A 405 12.66 -13.14 33.55
CA VAL A 405 13.81 -12.97 34.46
C VAL A 405 15.08 -13.48 33.78
N TRP A 406 15.03 -14.68 33.20
CA TRP A 406 16.15 -15.23 32.43
C TRP A 406 16.52 -14.34 31.23
N GLY A 407 15.51 -13.82 30.51
CA GLY A 407 15.72 -12.87 29.42
C GLY A 407 16.42 -11.59 29.87
N HIS A 408 16.03 -11.03 31.02
CA HIS A 408 16.64 -9.83 31.57
C HIS A 408 18.10 -10.07 31.97
N LEU A 409 18.39 -11.21 32.60
CA LEU A 409 19.76 -11.61 32.92
C LEU A 409 20.64 -11.68 31.65
N LEU A 410 20.15 -12.31 30.59
CA LEU A 410 20.87 -12.41 29.31
C LEU A 410 21.05 -11.07 28.58
N ASP A 411 20.08 -10.16 28.67
CA ASP A 411 20.16 -8.83 28.08
C ASP A 411 21.24 -7.98 28.77
N THR A 412 21.30 -8.01 30.10
CA THR A 412 22.26 -7.24 30.91
C THR A 412 23.69 -7.81 30.85
N THR A 413 23.84 -9.12 30.76
CA THR A 413 25.16 -9.77 30.78
C THR A 413 25.82 -9.80 29.40
N VAL A 414 25.11 -10.28 28.37
CA VAL A 414 25.70 -10.56 27.04
C VAL A 414 24.88 -9.96 25.89
N GLY A 415 23.75 -9.31 26.17
CA GLY A 415 22.82 -8.84 25.14
C GLY A 415 22.36 -9.99 24.23
N TYR A 416 22.02 -11.15 24.79
CA TYR A 416 21.68 -12.37 24.06
C TYR A 416 22.75 -12.87 23.06
N GLY A 417 24.03 -12.55 23.30
CA GLY A 417 25.14 -12.90 22.42
C GLY A 417 25.39 -11.91 21.28
N TYR A 418 24.70 -10.77 21.26
CA TYR A 418 24.93 -9.70 20.29
C TYR A 418 25.88 -8.60 20.81
N ARG A 419 26.22 -8.61 22.11
CA ARG A 419 27.15 -7.66 22.74
C ARG A 419 28.21 -8.39 23.60
N PRO A 420 29.10 -9.20 22.99
CA PRO A 420 30.04 -10.04 23.75
C PRO A 420 31.06 -9.24 24.58
N TRP A 421 31.33 -7.98 24.22
CA TRP A 421 32.23 -7.10 24.98
C TRP A 421 31.73 -6.82 26.41
N LEU A 422 30.41 -6.86 26.66
CA LEU A 422 29.84 -6.70 28.00
C LEU A 422 30.29 -7.83 28.93
N ALA A 423 30.46 -9.05 28.41
CA ALA A 423 30.96 -10.16 29.20
C ALA A 423 32.40 -9.91 29.68
N GLY A 424 33.24 -9.26 28.84
CA GLY A 424 34.57 -8.81 29.24
C GLY A 424 34.53 -7.76 30.36
N LEU A 425 33.63 -6.78 30.27
CA LEU A 425 33.45 -5.79 31.34
C LEU A 425 32.97 -6.42 32.65
N TRP A 426 32.04 -7.37 32.58
CA TRP A 426 31.59 -8.12 33.76
C TRP A 426 32.72 -8.94 34.37
N LEU A 427 33.56 -9.58 33.55
CA LEU A 427 34.74 -10.29 34.04
C LEU A 427 35.72 -9.34 34.76
N ILE A 428 35.96 -8.14 34.21
CA ILE A 428 36.81 -7.12 34.86
C ILE A 428 36.19 -6.64 36.17
N ALA A 429 34.90 -6.31 36.17
CA ALA A 429 34.20 -5.83 37.36
C ALA A 429 34.18 -6.89 38.48
N LEU A 430 33.93 -8.16 38.14
CA LEU A 430 33.98 -9.28 39.07
C LEU A 430 35.40 -9.56 39.55
N ALA A 431 36.40 -9.43 38.68
CA ALA A 431 37.81 -9.56 39.06
C ALA A 431 38.21 -8.49 40.07
N LEU A 432 37.80 -7.23 39.87
CA LEU A 432 38.05 -6.13 40.81
C LEU A 432 37.32 -6.35 42.14
N LEU A 433 36.04 -6.74 42.09
CA LEU A 433 35.24 -7.02 43.28
C LEU A 433 35.85 -8.15 44.11
N GLY A 434 36.19 -9.28 43.49
CA GLY A 434 36.81 -10.41 44.18
C GLY A 434 38.18 -10.04 44.76
N THR A 435 39.01 -9.31 43.99
CA THR A 435 40.33 -8.86 44.47
C THR A 435 40.21 -7.99 45.71
N LEU A 436 39.22 -7.08 45.74
CA LEU A 436 38.97 -6.22 46.88
C LEU A 436 38.48 -7.03 48.09
N VAL A 437 37.45 -7.86 47.92
CA VAL A 437 36.86 -8.63 49.03
C VAL A 437 37.85 -9.64 49.60
N PHE A 438 38.51 -10.42 48.75
CA PHE A 438 39.49 -11.40 49.20
C PHE A 438 40.80 -10.78 49.68
N GLY A 439 41.10 -9.54 49.28
CA GLY A 439 42.25 -8.79 49.79
C GLY A 439 42.07 -8.27 51.23
N THR A 440 40.82 -8.18 51.72
CA THR A 440 40.54 -7.74 53.11
C THR A 440 40.26 -8.89 54.07
N HIS A 441 40.40 -10.15 53.64
CA HIS A 441 40.13 -11.33 54.46
C HIS A 441 41.33 -12.29 54.40
N ASP A 442 41.54 -13.04 55.48
CA ASP A 442 42.61 -14.02 55.57
C ASP A 442 42.10 -15.43 55.19
N PRO A 443 42.59 -16.03 54.09
CA PRO A 443 42.18 -17.37 53.69
C PRO A 443 42.91 -18.45 54.51
N THR A 444 42.30 -19.63 54.59
CA THR A 444 42.90 -20.80 55.23
C THR A 444 43.54 -21.74 54.19
N PRO A 445 44.80 -22.17 54.39
CA PRO A 445 45.46 -23.09 53.48
C PRO A 445 44.89 -24.51 53.63
N VAL A 446 44.65 -25.20 52.51
CA VAL A 446 44.16 -26.58 52.48
C VAL A 446 45.20 -27.55 53.03
N LYS A 447 46.48 -27.29 52.78
CA LYS A 447 47.62 -28.07 53.32
C LYS A 447 48.64 -27.13 53.98
N PRO A 448 48.91 -27.26 55.29
CA PRO A 448 49.89 -26.43 55.96
C PRO A 448 51.31 -26.64 55.37
N GLY A 449 51.93 -25.58 54.87
CA GLY A 449 53.31 -25.60 54.36
C GLY A 449 53.48 -26.04 52.90
N GLU A 450 52.41 -26.39 52.19
CA GLU A 450 52.40 -26.65 50.74
C GLU A 450 51.51 -25.61 50.03
N GLY A 451 51.98 -25.04 48.92
CA GLY A 451 51.20 -24.12 48.09
C GLY A 451 51.89 -22.79 47.79
N THR A 452 51.36 -22.06 46.81
CA THR A 452 51.86 -20.71 46.46
C THR A 452 51.31 -19.66 47.44
N PRO A 453 52.07 -18.58 47.76
CA PRO A 453 51.57 -17.50 48.60
C PRO A 453 50.23 -16.96 48.06
N PHE A 454 49.29 -16.69 48.96
CA PHE A 454 47.98 -16.20 48.56
C PHE A 454 48.08 -14.86 47.83
N GLN A 455 47.43 -14.77 46.67
CA GLN A 455 47.33 -13.55 45.88
C GLN A 455 45.87 -13.34 45.50
N SER A 456 45.20 -12.36 46.12
CA SER A 456 43.75 -12.15 45.96
C SER A 456 43.31 -11.95 44.51
N PHE A 457 44.10 -11.25 43.70
CA PHE A 457 43.85 -11.08 42.27
C PHE A 457 43.94 -12.41 41.49
N VAL A 458 45.01 -13.17 41.69
CA VAL A 458 45.25 -14.46 41.00
C VAL A 458 44.20 -15.49 41.43
N TYR A 459 43.86 -15.54 42.72
CA TYR A 459 42.77 -16.35 43.24
C TYR A 459 41.43 -16.00 42.57
N THR A 460 41.10 -14.70 42.47
CA THR A 460 39.87 -14.27 41.80
C THR A 460 39.83 -14.66 40.33
N LEU A 461 40.93 -14.49 39.60
CA LEU A 461 41.03 -14.94 38.20
C LEU A 461 40.90 -16.45 38.07
N ASP A 462 41.49 -17.22 38.99
CA ASP A 462 41.40 -18.68 39.01
C ASP A 462 39.96 -19.20 39.25
N LEU A 463 39.14 -18.41 39.95
CA LEU A 463 37.71 -18.68 40.11
C LEU A 463 36.89 -18.33 38.85
N LEU A 464 37.22 -17.22 38.18
CA LEU A 464 36.49 -16.72 37.01
C LEU A 464 36.83 -17.46 35.71
N ILE A 465 38.05 -17.97 35.59
CA ILE A 465 38.53 -18.70 34.41
C ILE A 465 38.38 -20.21 34.67
N PRO A 466 37.39 -20.89 34.06
CA PRO A 466 37.14 -22.30 34.36
C PRO A 466 38.25 -23.23 33.86
N ILE A 467 39.02 -22.81 32.85
CA ILE A 467 39.99 -23.63 32.12
C ILE A 467 41.43 -23.27 32.53
N GLY A 468 42.22 -24.27 32.96
CA GLY A 468 43.65 -24.12 33.19
C GLY A 468 44.03 -23.46 34.53
N GLY A 469 43.51 -24.02 35.64
CA GLY A 469 43.61 -23.40 36.97
C GLY A 469 45.02 -22.93 37.35
N LEU A 470 45.09 -21.76 37.98
CA LEU A 470 46.30 -21.05 38.40
C LEU A 470 46.85 -21.54 39.75
N GLY A 471 46.25 -22.61 40.31
CA GLY A 471 46.65 -23.29 41.55
C GLY A 471 46.08 -22.68 42.83
N GLN A 472 45.66 -21.43 42.81
CA GLN A 472 45.18 -20.72 44.00
C GLN A 472 43.83 -21.25 44.51
N ARG A 473 42.89 -21.62 43.64
CA ARG A 473 41.55 -22.07 44.04
C ARG A 473 41.51 -23.43 44.75
N THR A 474 42.54 -24.25 44.55
CA THR A 474 42.68 -25.57 45.16
C THR A 474 43.53 -25.55 46.43
N ASP A 475 44.39 -24.54 46.57
CA ASP A 475 45.31 -24.40 47.70
C ASP A 475 44.67 -23.66 48.89
N TRP A 476 43.61 -22.89 48.65
CA TRP A 476 43.00 -21.98 49.63
C TRP A 476 41.47 -22.14 49.74
N TYR A 477 40.95 -22.14 50.96
CA TYR A 477 39.51 -22.15 51.26
C TYR A 477 39.14 -21.07 52.29
N TRP A 478 37.85 -20.70 52.37
CA TRP A 478 37.35 -19.70 53.32
C TRP A 478 36.50 -20.34 54.42
N THR A 479 36.75 -19.94 55.67
CA THR A 479 35.91 -20.30 56.82
C THR A 479 34.74 -19.34 57.00
N ASP A 480 34.90 -18.10 56.55
CA ASP A 480 33.87 -17.06 56.62
C ASP A 480 32.79 -17.27 55.56
N THR A 481 31.52 -17.16 55.98
CA THR A 481 30.37 -17.41 55.11
C THR A 481 30.29 -16.43 53.94
N GLY A 482 30.70 -15.18 54.11
CA GLY A 482 30.67 -14.14 53.08
C GLY A 482 31.60 -14.44 51.88
N PRO A 483 32.93 -14.46 52.10
CA PRO A 483 33.91 -14.79 51.05
C PRO A 483 33.66 -16.15 50.39
N GLN A 484 33.24 -17.16 51.15
CA GLN A 484 32.94 -18.49 50.60
C GLN A 484 31.78 -18.46 49.60
N TRP A 485 30.68 -17.78 49.92
CA TRP A 485 29.56 -17.63 48.99
C TRP A 485 29.93 -16.79 47.77
N LEU A 486 30.74 -15.74 47.93
CA LEU A 486 31.27 -14.96 46.81
C LEU A 486 32.10 -15.84 45.87
N ALA A 487 32.94 -16.73 46.40
CA ALA A 487 33.73 -17.65 45.58
C ALA A 487 32.84 -18.56 44.72
N TYR A 488 31.75 -19.11 45.29
CA TYR A 488 30.79 -19.91 44.51
C TYR A 488 30.08 -19.10 43.42
N VAL A 489 29.70 -17.85 43.73
CA VAL A 489 29.08 -16.95 42.74
C VAL A 489 30.06 -16.64 41.60
N LEU A 490 31.34 -16.38 41.91
CA LEU A 490 32.38 -16.11 40.91
C LEU A 490 32.63 -17.32 40.00
N ILE A 491 32.66 -18.54 40.55
CA ILE A 491 32.79 -19.78 39.74
C ILE A 491 31.60 -19.90 38.78
N ALA A 492 30.37 -19.77 39.29
CA ALA A 492 29.17 -19.87 38.47
C ALA A 492 29.12 -18.78 37.38
N ALA A 493 29.46 -17.54 37.73
CA ALA A 493 29.53 -16.43 36.79
C ALA A 493 30.64 -16.63 35.75
N GLY A 494 31.80 -17.14 36.15
CA GLY A 494 32.93 -17.45 35.29
C GLY A 494 32.57 -18.43 34.17
N TRP A 495 31.85 -19.52 34.49
CA TRP A 495 31.34 -20.47 33.49
C TRP A 495 30.38 -19.81 32.49
N VAL A 496 29.43 -19.00 32.97
CA VAL A 496 28.44 -18.33 32.11
C VAL A 496 29.10 -17.30 31.20
N LEU A 497 29.94 -16.43 31.75
CA LEU A 497 30.59 -15.34 31.02
C LEU A 497 31.65 -15.86 30.03
N THR A 498 32.44 -16.85 30.43
CA THR A 498 33.45 -17.45 29.53
C THR A 498 32.77 -18.12 28.34
N THR A 499 31.68 -18.87 28.55
CA THR A 499 30.90 -19.49 27.47
C THR A 499 30.35 -18.42 26.51
N ALA A 500 29.89 -17.29 27.06
CA ALA A 500 29.40 -16.16 26.27
C ALA A 500 30.49 -15.46 25.43
N VAL A 501 31.69 -15.27 26.01
CA VAL A 501 32.85 -14.71 25.30
C VAL A 501 33.27 -15.65 24.16
N VAL A 502 33.41 -16.94 24.43
CA VAL A 502 33.76 -17.95 23.41
C VAL A 502 32.71 -17.96 22.29
N ALA A 503 31.42 -18.01 22.63
CA ALA A 503 30.35 -17.97 21.64
C ALA A 503 30.39 -16.68 20.80
N GLY A 504 30.71 -15.54 21.41
CA GLY A 504 30.89 -14.26 20.73
C GLY A 504 32.07 -14.28 19.74
N VAL A 505 33.24 -14.74 20.19
CA VAL A 505 34.46 -14.84 19.40
C VAL A 505 34.30 -15.80 18.22
N THR A 506 33.74 -16.99 18.46
CA THR A 506 33.48 -17.97 17.39
C THR A 506 32.52 -17.40 16.33
N ARG A 507 31.53 -16.60 16.74
CA ARG A 507 30.59 -15.96 15.82
C ARG A 507 31.21 -14.82 15.02
N THR A 508 32.21 -14.13 15.56
CA THR A 508 33.00 -13.14 14.81
C THR A 508 34.01 -13.77 13.87
N LEU A 509 34.54 -14.95 14.19
CA LEU A 509 35.50 -15.68 13.36
C LEU A 509 34.82 -16.42 12.19
N ASN A 510 33.59 -16.91 12.36
CA ASN A 510 32.80 -17.56 11.30
C ASN A 510 32.10 -16.58 10.35
N LYS A 511 32.53 -15.31 10.30
CA LYS A 511 31.98 -14.28 9.39
C LYS A 511 32.77 -14.13 8.08
N ASN A 512 33.69 -15.05 7.77
CA ASN A 512 34.31 -15.19 6.44
C ASN A 512 33.67 -16.32 5.64
#